data_AF-A0A8T5KZ53-F1
#
_entry.id   AF-A0A8T5KZ53-F1
#
_cell.length_a   1.000
_cell.length_b   1.000
_cell.length_c   1.000
_cell.angle_alpha   90.00
_cell.angle_beta   90.00
_cell.angle_gamma   90.00
#
_symmetry.space_group_name_H-M   'P 1'
#
loop_
_entity.id
_entity.type
_entity.pdbx_description
1 polymer ?
#
loop_
_entity_poly.entity_id
_entity_poly.type
_entity_poly.pdbx_seq_one_letter_code
_entity_poly.pdbx_strand_id
1 'polypeptide(L)'
;MKRVDYNIEYAHVYSDEEGLSDEQLRSIEVVKKLVKKLEKQGKTYVLTFLIDEYHPEYHKLNFHSYMDKLAKLGASPTYVGYESRMISAAKLLIKSIPKDFTKTPKFHPTIKVKEGNSYLKINNKKIKLKTQGKMVHLSRYTCAVLSTAWALLRMGLVQSKNAVELTGLTEPKPFAGKKIINVLDRKYAPVEEANKDIIKSSKFKDQIKNFETLLY
;
A
#
# COMPACT_ATOMS: atom_id res chain seq x y z
N MET A 1 12.42 -8.42 -15.02
CA MET A 1 11.53 -9.14 -14.08
C MET A 1 10.23 -9.48 -14.81
N LYS A 2 9.76 -10.73 -14.74
CA LYS A 2 8.46 -11.12 -15.30
C LYS A 2 7.34 -10.32 -14.62
N ARG A 3 6.27 -9.98 -15.36
CA ARG A 3 5.12 -9.22 -14.84
C ARG A 3 3.82 -9.81 -15.34
N VAL A 4 2.79 -9.80 -14.49
CA VAL A 4 1.39 -9.96 -14.91
C VAL A 4 0.85 -8.65 -15.50
N ASP A 5 -0.31 -8.68 -16.15
CA ASP A 5 -0.92 -7.45 -16.66
C ASP A 5 -1.37 -6.53 -15.50
N TYR A 6 -1.95 -7.12 -14.44
CA TYR A 6 -2.49 -6.38 -13.29
C TYR A 6 -2.05 -6.96 -11.94
N ASN A 7 -1.57 -6.13 -11.03
CA ASN A 7 -1.53 -6.46 -9.61
C ASN A 7 -2.60 -5.64 -8.88
N ILE A 8 -3.56 -6.34 -8.27
CA ILE A 8 -4.78 -5.76 -7.73
C ILE A 8 -4.72 -5.84 -6.21
N GLU A 9 -4.82 -4.70 -5.55
CA GLU A 9 -5.03 -4.60 -4.10
C GLU A 9 -6.51 -4.37 -3.85
N TYR A 10 -7.12 -5.16 -2.97
CA TYR A 10 -8.56 -5.08 -2.69
C TYR A 10 -8.90 -5.13 -1.20
N ALA A 11 -7.93 -5.02 -0.31
CA ALA A 11 -8.21 -4.82 1.10
C ALA A 11 -7.03 -4.11 1.76
N HIS A 12 -7.35 -3.13 2.61
CA HIS A 12 -6.45 -2.67 3.65
C HIS A 12 -6.85 -3.44 4.91
N VAL A 13 -5.95 -4.28 5.42
CA VAL A 13 -6.25 -5.19 6.53
C VAL A 13 -5.57 -4.66 7.78
N TYR A 14 -6.35 -4.16 8.72
CA TYR A 14 -5.80 -3.71 9.99
C TYR A 14 -5.50 -4.91 10.89
N SER A 15 -4.30 -4.95 11.47
CA SER A 15 -3.89 -6.09 12.31
C SER A 15 -4.58 -6.14 13.68
N ASP A 16 -5.28 -5.07 14.08
CA ASP A 16 -6.07 -4.96 15.30
C ASP A 16 -7.57 -5.27 15.07
N GLU A 17 -7.99 -5.60 13.84
CA GLU A 17 -9.34 -6.04 13.53
C GLU A 17 -9.53 -7.56 13.71
N GLU A 18 -10.72 -7.95 14.15
CA GLU A 18 -11.13 -9.35 14.24
C GLU A 18 -11.92 -9.76 12.99
N GLY A 19 -11.27 -10.45 12.06
CA GLY A 19 -11.94 -11.03 10.90
C GLY A 19 -12.23 -10.01 9.78
N LEU A 20 -13.29 -10.27 9.01
CA LEU A 20 -13.63 -9.47 7.82
C LEU A 20 -14.58 -8.34 8.19
N SER A 21 -14.20 -7.11 7.88
CA SER A 21 -15.08 -5.93 8.03
C SER A 21 -16.04 -5.79 6.86
N ASP A 22 -17.13 -5.03 7.04
CA ASP A 22 -18.08 -4.72 5.97
C ASP A 22 -17.41 -4.04 4.78
N GLU A 23 -16.38 -3.23 5.05
CA GLU A 23 -15.57 -2.61 4.01
C GLU A 23 -14.85 -3.66 3.15
N GLN A 24 -14.20 -4.63 3.79
CA GLN A 24 -13.50 -5.71 3.10
C GLN A 24 -14.48 -6.57 2.29
N LEU A 25 -15.67 -6.84 2.84
CA LEU A 25 -16.74 -7.55 2.11
C LEU A 25 -17.19 -6.78 0.85
N ARG A 26 -17.38 -5.46 0.94
CA ARG A 26 -17.70 -4.63 -0.24
C ARG A 26 -16.58 -4.67 -1.28
N SER A 27 -15.33 -4.56 -0.84
CA SER A 27 -14.19 -4.62 -1.76
C SER A 27 -14.07 -5.97 -2.47
N ILE A 28 -14.34 -7.07 -1.76
CA ILE A 28 -14.38 -8.42 -2.34
C ILE A 28 -15.41 -8.52 -3.46
N GLU A 29 -16.60 -7.93 -3.28
CA GLU A 29 -17.62 -7.93 -4.33
C GLU A 29 -17.21 -7.11 -5.56
N VAL A 30 -16.49 -6.00 -5.36
CA VAL A 30 -15.92 -5.22 -6.46
C VAL A 30 -14.81 -5.98 -7.18
N VAL A 31 -13.88 -6.61 -6.44
CA VAL A 31 -12.76 -7.34 -7.05
C VAL A 31 -13.23 -8.57 -7.83
N LYS A 32 -14.28 -9.28 -7.36
CA LYS A 32 -14.87 -10.42 -8.09
C LYS A 32 -15.42 -10.00 -9.45
N LYS A 33 -16.08 -8.84 -9.53
CA LYS A 33 -16.57 -8.29 -10.81
C LYS A 33 -15.40 -7.90 -11.73
N LEU A 34 -14.36 -7.27 -11.17
CA LEU A 34 -13.16 -6.89 -11.90
C LEU A 34 -12.42 -8.10 -12.47
N VAL A 35 -12.20 -9.14 -11.66
CA VAL A 35 -11.54 -10.39 -12.06
C VAL A 35 -12.28 -11.04 -13.22
N LYS A 36 -13.60 -11.23 -13.12
CA LYS A 36 -14.41 -11.79 -14.22
C LYS A 36 -14.26 -10.99 -15.51
N LYS A 37 -14.15 -9.67 -15.43
CA LYS A 37 -13.91 -8.80 -16.59
C LYS A 37 -12.52 -9.03 -17.18
N LEU A 38 -11.48 -9.12 -16.35
CA LEU A 38 -10.10 -9.34 -16.79
C LEU A 38 -9.91 -10.74 -17.41
N GLU A 39 -10.54 -11.76 -16.84
CA GLU A 39 -10.55 -13.13 -17.38
C GLU A 39 -11.18 -13.18 -18.78
N LYS A 40 -12.34 -12.54 -18.97
CA LYS A 40 -12.98 -12.40 -20.30
C LYS A 40 -12.10 -11.69 -21.33
N GLN A 41 -11.16 -10.86 -20.87
CA GLN A 41 -10.20 -10.15 -21.72
C GLN A 41 -8.87 -10.90 -21.91
N GLY A 42 -8.74 -12.11 -21.37
CA GLY A 42 -7.50 -12.88 -21.40
C GLY A 42 -6.34 -12.21 -20.67
N LYS A 43 -6.64 -11.37 -19.66
CA LYS A 43 -5.61 -10.63 -18.90
C LYS A 43 -5.12 -11.44 -17.72
N THR A 44 -3.80 -11.42 -17.50
CA THR A 44 -3.18 -12.02 -16.33
C THR A 44 -3.22 -11.08 -15.14
N TYR A 45 -3.50 -11.60 -13.95
CA TYR A 45 -3.53 -10.80 -12.73
C TYR A 45 -3.08 -11.59 -11.51
N VAL A 46 -2.72 -10.85 -10.46
CA VAL A 46 -2.59 -11.33 -9.08
C VAL A 46 -3.44 -10.49 -8.15
N LEU A 47 -3.98 -11.13 -7.12
CA LEU A 47 -4.70 -10.47 -6.04
C LEU A 47 -3.76 -10.31 -4.84
N THR A 48 -3.83 -9.15 -4.20
CA THR A 48 -3.00 -8.81 -3.04
C THR A 48 -3.81 -8.04 -2.01
N PHE A 49 -3.35 -8.06 -0.77
CA PHE A 49 -3.75 -7.09 0.24
C PHE A 49 -2.54 -6.66 1.06
N LEU A 50 -2.64 -5.50 1.68
CA LEU A 50 -1.64 -4.97 2.60
C LEU A 50 -2.17 -5.13 4.03
N ILE A 51 -1.37 -5.76 4.90
CA ILE A 51 -1.59 -5.72 6.34
C ILE A 51 -0.97 -4.43 6.87
N ASP A 52 -1.77 -3.69 7.63
CA ASP A 52 -1.36 -2.54 8.41
C ASP A 52 -1.07 -3.01 9.84
N GLU A 53 0.17 -3.42 10.02
CA GLU A 53 0.75 -3.75 11.32
C GLU A 53 1.84 -2.77 11.75
N TYR A 54 1.84 -1.55 11.19
CA TYR A 54 2.87 -0.57 11.50
C TYR A 54 2.64 0.17 12.82
N HIS A 55 1.38 0.37 13.24
CA HIS A 55 1.02 1.04 14.50
C HIS A 55 0.02 0.32 15.44
N PRO A 56 -0.17 -1.01 15.42
CA PRO A 56 -1.14 -1.62 16.30
C PRO A 56 -0.64 -1.58 17.75
N GLU A 57 -1.50 -1.14 18.67
CA GLU A 57 -1.27 -1.36 20.11
C GLU A 57 -1.45 -2.85 20.47
N TYR A 58 -2.26 -3.56 19.68
CA TYR A 58 -2.58 -4.99 19.86
C TYR A 58 -2.77 -5.67 18.50
N HIS A 59 -2.34 -6.93 18.38
CA HIS A 59 -2.60 -7.75 17.19
C HIS A 59 -3.74 -8.72 17.47
N LYS A 60 -4.87 -8.55 16.80
CA LYS A 60 -6.06 -9.41 16.92
C LYS A 60 -6.32 -10.28 15.69
N LEU A 61 -5.66 -9.98 14.58
CA LEU A 61 -5.84 -10.70 13.33
C LEU A 61 -5.33 -12.15 13.45
N ASN A 62 -6.25 -13.11 13.47
CA ASN A 62 -5.91 -14.52 13.23
C ASN A 62 -5.76 -14.74 11.72
N PHE A 63 -4.52 -14.68 11.23
CA PHE A 63 -4.21 -14.76 9.81
C PHE A 63 -4.78 -16.02 9.14
N HIS A 64 -4.64 -17.20 9.76
CA HIS A 64 -5.15 -18.45 9.18
C HIS A 64 -6.67 -18.42 9.00
N SER A 65 -7.41 -18.06 10.07
CA SER A 65 -8.87 -17.92 10.00
C SER A 65 -9.31 -16.86 8.99
N TYR A 66 -8.56 -15.76 8.88
CA TYR A 66 -8.82 -14.71 7.91
C TYR A 66 -8.67 -15.22 6.47
N MET A 67 -7.59 -15.95 6.18
CA MET A 67 -7.32 -16.53 4.88
C MET A 67 -8.37 -17.59 4.47
N ASP A 68 -8.83 -18.41 5.43
CA ASP A 68 -9.92 -19.38 5.19
C ASP A 68 -11.23 -18.71 4.79
N LYS A 69 -11.58 -17.59 5.45
CA LYS A 69 -12.77 -16.80 5.11
C LYS A 69 -12.65 -16.23 3.70
N LEU A 70 -11.50 -15.69 3.32
CA LEU A 70 -11.24 -15.19 1.97
C LEU A 70 -11.34 -16.29 0.91
N ALA A 71 -10.82 -17.48 1.19
CA ALA A 71 -10.94 -18.64 0.30
C ALA A 71 -12.39 -19.03 0.05
N LYS A 72 -13.21 -19.10 1.11
CA LYS A 72 -14.65 -19.40 1.02
C LYS A 72 -15.42 -18.35 0.19
N LEU A 73 -14.95 -17.11 0.18
CA LEU A 73 -15.55 -16.02 -0.59
C LEU A 73 -15.04 -15.94 -2.05
N GLY A 74 -14.10 -16.81 -2.44
CA GLY A 74 -13.47 -16.80 -3.77
C GLY A 74 -12.57 -15.59 -3.99
N ALA A 75 -11.95 -15.09 -2.92
CA ALA A 75 -11.10 -13.90 -2.94
C ALA A 75 -9.78 -14.14 -2.19
N SER A 76 -9.15 -15.30 -2.39
CA SER A 76 -7.81 -15.55 -1.85
C SER A 76 -6.77 -14.69 -2.56
N PRO A 77 -5.93 -13.94 -1.84
CA PRO A 77 -4.80 -13.26 -2.46
C PRO A 77 -3.74 -14.28 -2.87
N THR A 78 -2.99 -13.95 -3.92
CA THR A 78 -1.73 -14.62 -4.25
C THR A 78 -0.63 -14.16 -3.30
N TYR A 79 -0.63 -12.88 -2.95
CA TYR A 79 0.42 -12.29 -2.11
C TYR A 79 -0.13 -11.40 -1.00
N VAL A 80 0.56 -11.39 0.14
CA VAL A 80 0.29 -10.49 1.26
C VAL A 80 1.48 -9.55 1.44
N GLY A 81 1.20 -8.25 1.55
CA GLY A 81 2.16 -7.23 1.93
C GLY A 81 2.08 -6.89 3.42
N TYR A 82 3.19 -6.43 3.99
CA TYR A 82 3.29 -6.00 5.38
C TYR A 82 3.81 -4.57 5.44
N GLU A 83 3.02 -3.61 5.94
CA GLU A 83 3.38 -2.19 5.90
C GLU A 83 4.67 -1.91 6.68
N SER A 84 4.87 -2.56 7.82
CA SER A 84 6.08 -2.42 8.66
C SER A 84 7.37 -2.77 7.92
N ARG A 85 7.25 -3.62 6.89
CA ARG A 85 8.37 -4.12 6.08
C ARG A 85 8.62 -3.25 4.85
N MET A 86 7.87 -2.16 4.64
CA MET A 86 8.04 -1.24 3.50
C MET A 86 9.11 -0.16 3.71
N ILE A 87 9.75 -0.10 4.89
CA ILE A 87 10.73 0.93 5.26
C ILE A 87 11.85 1.09 4.22
N SER A 88 12.37 -0.02 3.68
CA SER A 88 13.48 0.05 2.72
C SER A 88 13.04 0.63 1.37
N ALA A 89 11.85 0.26 0.89
CA ALA A 89 11.23 0.83 -0.29
C ALA A 89 10.89 2.32 -0.10
N ALA A 90 10.36 2.70 1.07
CA ALA A 90 10.09 4.08 1.44
C ALA A 90 11.36 4.95 1.44
N LYS A 91 12.48 4.44 1.94
CA LYS A 91 13.79 5.12 1.85
C LYS A 91 14.20 5.39 0.41
N LEU A 92 14.03 4.42 -0.48
CA LEU A 92 14.37 4.58 -1.90
C LEU A 92 13.46 5.59 -2.58
N LEU A 93 12.16 5.57 -2.27
CA LEU A 93 11.21 6.55 -2.75
C LEU A 93 11.59 7.97 -2.35
N ILE A 94 11.83 8.22 -1.06
CA ILE A 94 12.20 9.57 -0.58
C ILE A 94 13.50 10.05 -1.24
N LYS A 95 14.52 9.19 -1.37
CA LYS A 95 15.78 9.54 -2.06
C LYS A 95 15.59 9.89 -3.54
N SER A 96 14.48 9.46 -4.15
CA SER A 96 14.18 9.72 -5.55
C SER A 96 13.39 11.01 -5.81
N ILE A 97 12.96 11.70 -4.75
CA ILE A 97 12.28 12.99 -4.83
C ILE A 97 13.37 14.08 -4.86
N PRO A 98 13.39 14.99 -5.86
CA PRO A 98 14.40 16.04 -5.94
C PRO A 98 14.40 16.93 -4.69
N LYS A 99 15.58 17.40 -4.27
CA LYS A 99 15.76 18.15 -3.00
C LYS A 99 14.92 19.43 -2.92
N ASP A 100 14.61 20.04 -4.06
CA ASP A 100 13.79 21.26 -4.15
C ASP A 100 12.32 21.02 -3.73
N PHE A 101 11.89 19.75 -3.75
CA PHE A 101 10.59 19.28 -3.26
C PHE A 101 10.67 18.77 -1.81
N THR A 102 11.84 18.81 -1.19
CA THR A 102 12.03 18.46 0.22
C THR A 102 12.66 19.65 0.94
N LYS A 103 11.84 20.60 1.40
CA LYS A 103 12.21 21.30 2.64
C LYS A 103 11.98 20.34 3.79
N THR A 104 12.84 19.33 3.90
CA THR A 104 12.93 18.51 5.11
C THR A 104 13.39 19.44 6.23
N PRO A 105 12.64 19.58 7.34
CA PRO A 105 13.29 19.96 8.58
C PRO A 105 14.46 18.99 8.76
N LYS A 106 15.64 19.46 9.18
CA LYS A 106 16.80 18.59 9.44
C LYS A 106 16.33 17.40 10.31
N PHE A 107 16.14 16.24 9.70
CA PHE A 107 15.69 15.03 10.39
C PHE A 107 16.90 14.45 11.11
N HIS A 108 17.17 14.96 12.32
CA HIS A 108 18.12 14.32 13.22
C HIS A 108 17.50 12.99 13.71
N PRO A 109 18.24 11.87 13.67
CA PRO A 109 17.73 10.54 14.01
C PRO A 109 17.36 10.34 15.49
N THR A 110 17.47 11.40 16.30
CA THR A 110 17.12 11.45 17.72
C THR A 110 16.42 12.78 18.00
N ILE A 111 15.13 12.87 17.68
CA ILE A 111 14.29 13.99 18.14
C ILE A 111 13.26 13.39 19.09
N LYS A 112 13.37 13.74 20.37
CA LYS A 112 12.21 13.75 21.27
C LYS A 112 11.19 14.68 20.62
N VAL A 113 10.15 14.12 20.03
CA VAL A 113 9.08 14.87 19.37
C VAL A 113 8.34 15.63 20.48
N LYS A 114 8.72 16.89 20.72
CA LYS A 114 7.78 17.87 21.26
C LYS A 114 6.73 18.09 20.17
N GLU A 115 5.46 17.95 20.54
CA GLU A 115 4.26 18.18 19.73
C GLU A 115 4.51 19.19 18.60
N GLY A 116 4.82 18.67 17.41
CA GLY A 116 5.28 19.47 16.30
C GLY A 116 4.87 18.79 15.01
N ASN A 117 3.85 19.34 14.35
CA ASN A 117 3.35 18.86 13.08
C ASN A 117 4.50 18.73 12.06
N SER A 118 4.91 17.51 11.73
CA SER A 118 5.81 17.28 10.60
C SER A 118 5.02 17.35 9.29
N TYR A 119 5.60 17.88 8.22
CA TYR A 119 4.94 17.97 6.91
C TYR A 119 5.91 17.65 5.78
N LEU A 120 5.44 16.95 4.76
CA LEU A 120 6.16 16.77 3.50
C LEU A 120 5.62 17.79 2.51
N LYS A 121 6.49 18.67 2.01
CA LYS A 121 6.08 19.80 1.17
C LYS A 121 6.22 19.44 -0.31
N ILE A 122 5.17 18.95 -0.95
CA ILE A 122 5.16 18.64 -2.40
C ILE A 122 4.53 19.80 -3.16
N ASN A 123 5.19 20.37 -4.17
CA ASN A 123 4.59 21.39 -5.05
C ASN A 123 3.91 22.55 -4.30
N ASN A 124 4.58 23.08 -3.26
CA ASN A 124 4.00 24.09 -2.35
C ASN A 124 2.79 23.66 -1.49
N LYS A 125 2.26 22.44 -1.66
CA LYS A 125 1.29 21.83 -0.75
C LYS A 125 2.00 21.18 0.43
N LYS A 126 1.52 21.45 1.65
CA LYS A 126 1.98 20.75 2.86
C LYS A 126 1.12 19.51 3.07
N ILE A 127 1.72 18.34 2.88
CA ILE A 127 1.12 17.07 3.28
C ILE A 127 1.45 16.89 4.76
N LYS A 128 0.45 17.05 5.63
CA LYS A 128 0.63 16.83 7.07
C LYS A 128 1.01 15.38 7.31
N LEU A 129 2.13 15.17 8.01
CA LEU A 129 2.50 13.88 8.54
C LEU A 129 1.81 13.77 9.90
N LYS A 130 0.60 13.19 9.94
CA LYS A 130 -0.03 12.84 11.21
C LYS A 130 0.76 11.67 11.81
N THR A 131 1.51 11.95 12.86
CA THR A 131 1.90 10.92 13.84
C THR A 131 0.71 10.74 14.77
N GLN A 132 -0.05 9.65 14.62
CA GLN A 132 -1.07 9.31 15.63
C GLN A 132 -0.38 8.65 16.83
N GLY A 133 -0.72 9.10 18.04
CA GLY A 133 -0.35 8.45 19.30
C GLY A 133 0.90 8.99 20.00
N LYS A 134 0.91 8.85 21.33
CA LYS A 134 2.02 9.20 22.27
C LYS A 134 3.26 8.29 22.11
N MET A 135 3.47 7.65 20.97
CA MET A 135 4.68 6.86 20.69
C MET A 135 5.68 7.67 19.87
N VAL A 136 6.33 8.58 20.58
CA VAL A 136 7.61 9.16 20.22
C VAL A 136 8.64 8.04 20.31
N HIS A 137 8.90 7.29 19.23
CA HIS A 137 10.26 6.78 18.93
C HIS A 137 10.46 6.06 17.57
N LEU A 138 9.46 5.79 16.71
CA LEU A 138 9.71 4.96 15.50
C LEU A 138 9.11 5.38 14.14
N SER A 139 8.17 6.33 14.01
CA SER A 139 7.56 6.60 12.68
C SER A 139 8.33 7.61 11.84
N ARG A 140 9.33 7.12 11.09
CA ARG A 140 10.08 7.93 10.09
C ARG A 140 9.30 8.21 8.81
N TYR A 141 8.17 7.52 8.57
CA TYR A 141 7.41 7.56 7.32
C TYR A 141 5.90 7.59 7.61
N THR A 142 5.13 8.27 6.76
CA THR A 142 3.67 8.30 6.84
C THR A 142 3.02 7.19 6.04
N CYS A 143 1.75 6.89 6.35
CA CYS A 143 0.91 5.99 5.57
C CYS A 143 0.98 6.32 4.07
N ALA A 144 0.83 7.58 3.66
CA ALA A 144 0.96 7.96 2.24
C ALA A 144 2.33 7.58 1.62
N VAL A 145 3.44 7.72 2.35
CA VAL A 145 4.76 7.31 1.85
C VAL A 145 4.86 5.79 1.77
N LEU A 146 4.35 5.08 2.77
CA LEU A 146 4.37 3.61 2.82
C LEU A 146 3.45 3.00 1.76
N SER A 147 2.22 3.50 1.61
CA SER A 147 1.29 3.14 0.54
C SER A 147 1.87 3.43 -0.85
N THR A 148 2.57 4.56 -1.03
CA THR A 148 3.26 4.83 -2.29
C THR A 148 4.42 3.86 -2.53
N ALA A 149 5.20 3.54 -1.49
CA ALA A 149 6.25 2.54 -1.59
C ALA A 149 5.69 1.16 -1.94
N TRP A 150 4.54 0.79 -1.38
CA TRP A 150 3.80 -0.43 -1.70
C TRP A 150 3.34 -0.47 -3.15
N ALA A 151 2.76 0.62 -3.65
CA ALA A 151 2.37 0.76 -5.05
C ALA A 151 3.57 0.56 -6.01
N LEU A 152 4.71 1.19 -5.71
CA LEU A 152 5.93 1.04 -6.50
C LEU A 152 6.53 -0.37 -6.41
N LEU A 153 6.40 -1.03 -5.25
CA LEU A 153 6.82 -2.42 -5.06
C LEU A 153 5.98 -3.36 -5.93
N ARG A 154 4.66 -3.19 -5.95
CA ARG A 154 3.73 -3.95 -6.82
C ARG A 154 3.96 -3.72 -8.31
N MET A 155 4.54 -2.59 -8.72
CA MET A 155 5.00 -2.35 -10.10
C MET A 155 6.40 -2.89 -10.38
N GLY A 156 7.13 -3.36 -9.35
CA GLY A 156 8.48 -3.84 -9.50
C GLY A 156 9.52 -2.75 -9.76
N LEU A 157 9.25 -1.53 -9.28
CA LEU A 157 10.09 -0.34 -9.48
C LEU A 157 11.01 -0.07 -8.29
N VAL A 158 10.63 -0.58 -7.13
CA VAL A 158 11.44 -0.63 -5.91
C VAL A 158 11.41 -2.05 -5.37
N GLN A 159 12.35 -2.37 -4.48
CA GLN A 159 12.42 -3.66 -3.80
C GLN A 159 12.41 -3.44 -2.30
N SER A 160 11.81 -4.36 -1.57
CA SER A 160 11.95 -4.46 -0.12
C SER A 160 12.04 -5.92 0.28
N LYS A 161 13.06 -6.24 1.08
CA LYS A 161 13.31 -7.61 1.53
C LYS A 161 12.18 -8.03 2.49
N ASN A 162 11.62 -9.22 2.26
CA ASN A 162 10.57 -9.85 3.09
C ASN A 162 9.27 -9.05 3.20
N ALA A 163 9.07 -8.03 2.35
CA ALA A 163 7.88 -7.19 2.43
C ALA A 163 6.62 -7.83 1.84
N VAL A 164 6.79 -8.93 1.11
CA VAL A 164 5.74 -9.67 0.42
C VAL A 164 5.92 -11.16 0.71
N GLU A 165 4.83 -11.84 1.01
CA GLU A 165 4.78 -13.28 1.21
C GLU A 165 3.78 -13.91 0.22
N LEU A 166 4.16 -15.06 -0.36
CA LEU A 166 3.27 -15.89 -1.18
C LEU A 166 2.37 -16.69 -0.24
N THR A 167 1.07 -16.71 -0.49
CA THR A 167 0.10 -17.34 0.42
C THR A 167 0.03 -18.86 0.27
N GLY A 168 0.46 -19.42 -0.87
CA GLY A 168 0.31 -20.83 -1.19
C GLY A 168 -1.13 -21.26 -1.52
N LEU A 169 -2.10 -20.35 -1.45
CA LEU A 169 -3.51 -20.64 -1.76
C LEU A 169 -3.84 -20.60 -3.25
N THR A 170 -2.92 -20.08 -4.06
CA THR A 170 -3.08 -19.96 -5.50
C THR A 170 -1.78 -20.31 -6.20
N GLU A 171 -1.87 -20.72 -7.47
CA GLU A 171 -0.72 -20.93 -8.34
C GLU A 171 0.24 -19.73 -8.31
N PRO A 172 1.56 -19.95 -8.14
CA PRO A 172 2.52 -18.87 -8.10
C PRO A 172 2.57 -18.15 -9.46
N LYS A 173 2.31 -16.83 -9.43
CA LYS A 173 2.39 -15.94 -10.59
C LYS A 173 3.39 -14.82 -10.30
N PRO A 174 4.00 -14.17 -11.31
CA PRO A 174 4.85 -13.02 -11.05
C PRO A 174 4.12 -11.95 -10.21
N PHE A 175 4.71 -11.57 -9.07
CA PHE A 175 4.12 -10.57 -8.18
C PHE A 175 3.88 -9.22 -8.88
N ALA A 176 4.84 -8.76 -9.68
CA ALA A 176 4.76 -7.41 -10.22
C ALA A 176 3.75 -7.29 -11.38
N GLY A 177 2.97 -6.21 -11.38
CA GLY A 177 2.04 -5.86 -12.46
C GLY A 177 2.66 -4.87 -13.46
N LYS A 178 2.20 -4.93 -14.72
CA LYS A 178 2.39 -3.83 -15.69
C LYS A 178 1.57 -2.61 -15.27
N LYS A 179 0.37 -2.85 -14.75
CA LYS A 179 -0.52 -1.89 -14.09
C LYS A 179 -0.86 -2.37 -12.69
N ILE A 180 -1.23 -1.43 -11.83
CA ILE A 180 -1.78 -1.73 -10.51
C ILE A 180 -3.17 -1.11 -10.37
N ILE A 181 -4.04 -1.82 -9.66
CA ILE A 181 -5.38 -1.37 -9.34
C ILE A 181 -5.55 -1.42 -7.82
N ASN A 182 -6.06 -0.34 -7.25
CA ASN A 182 -6.48 -0.27 -5.85
C ASN A 182 -8.00 -0.27 -5.81
N VAL A 183 -8.60 -1.25 -5.14
CA VAL A 183 -10.03 -1.31 -4.86
C VAL A 183 -10.21 -0.91 -3.40
N LEU A 184 -10.70 0.30 -3.17
CA LEU A 184 -10.72 0.94 -1.86
C LEU A 184 -12.06 1.66 -1.62
N ASP A 185 -12.44 1.77 -0.35
CA ASP A 185 -13.56 2.61 0.05
C ASP A 185 -13.28 4.10 -0.26
N ARG A 186 -14.31 4.86 -0.63
CA ARG A 186 -14.21 6.29 -0.98
C ARG A 186 -13.50 7.13 0.09
N LYS A 187 -13.51 6.73 1.37
CA LYS A 187 -12.78 7.43 2.44
C LYS A 187 -11.26 7.52 2.21
N TYR A 188 -10.67 6.62 1.41
CA TYR A 188 -9.24 6.61 1.12
C TYR A 188 -8.82 7.53 -0.04
N ALA A 189 -9.77 8.17 -0.74
CA ALA A 189 -9.48 9.06 -1.85
C ALA A 189 -8.40 10.14 -1.54
N PRO A 190 -8.40 10.79 -0.36
CA PRO A 190 -7.37 11.78 -0.03
C PRO A 190 -5.95 11.19 0.06
N VAL A 191 -5.82 9.96 0.58
CA VAL A 191 -4.53 9.26 0.67
C VAL A 191 -4.06 8.87 -0.73
N GLU A 192 -4.97 8.41 -1.59
CA GLU A 192 -4.66 8.05 -2.97
C GLU A 192 -4.21 9.26 -3.80
N GLU A 193 -4.83 10.43 -3.62
CA GLU A 193 -4.35 11.66 -4.25
C GLU A 193 -2.97 12.07 -3.73
N ALA A 194 -2.70 11.90 -2.42
CA ALA A 194 -1.36 12.12 -1.88
C ALA A 194 -0.34 11.14 -2.48
N ASN A 195 -0.70 9.87 -2.68
CA ASN A 195 0.16 8.88 -3.33
C ASN A 195 0.52 9.30 -4.76
N LYS A 196 -0.48 9.76 -5.52
CA LYS A 196 -0.27 10.28 -6.88
C LYS A 196 0.65 11.50 -6.89
N ASP A 197 0.47 12.44 -5.96
CA ASP A 197 1.34 13.61 -5.82
C ASP A 197 2.78 13.22 -5.49
N ILE A 198 3.00 12.24 -4.61
CA ILE A 198 4.34 11.69 -4.29
C ILE A 198 4.98 11.07 -5.54
N ILE A 199 4.24 10.24 -6.29
CA ILE A 199 4.75 9.62 -7.53
C ILE A 199 5.15 10.68 -8.55
N LYS A 200 4.29 11.67 -8.79
CA LYS A 200 4.54 12.77 -9.75
C LYS A 200 5.77 13.60 -9.41
N SER A 201 6.11 13.71 -8.12
CA SER A 201 7.29 14.44 -7.65
C SER A 201 8.54 13.58 -7.49
N SER A 202 8.49 12.30 -7.87
CA SER A 202 9.63 11.40 -7.85
C SER A 202 10.17 11.12 -9.26
N LYS A 203 11.28 10.39 -9.35
CA LYS A 203 11.76 9.83 -10.64
C LYS A 203 10.76 8.88 -11.32
N PHE A 204 9.70 8.46 -10.62
CA PHE A 204 8.68 7.54 -11.12
C PHE A 204 7.45 8.25 -11.71
N LYS A 205 7.50 9.57 -11.94
CA LYS A 205 6.36 10.37 -12.43
C LYS A 205 5.63 9.77 -13.63
N ASP A 206 6.36 9.16 -14.58
CA ASP A 206 5.79 8.59 -15.81
C ASP A 206 5.00 7.30 -15.57
N GLN A 207 5.07 6.74 -14.36
CA GLN A 207 4.36 5.53 -13.95
C GLN A 207 2.95 5.82 -13.46
N ILE A 208 2.55 7.10 -13.33
CA ILE A 208 1.21 7.48 -12.92
C ILE A 208 0.11 6.89 -13.82
N LYS A 209 0.41 6.72 -15.12
CA LYS A 209 -0.49 6.10 -16.11
C LYS A 209 -0.75 4.59 -15.88
N ASN A 210 0.05 3.96 -15.02
CA ASN A 210 -0.06 2.56 -14.67
C ASN A 210 -0.74 2.36 -13.30
N PHE A 211 -1.22 3.44 -12.68
CA PHE A 211 -1.89 3.46 -11.39
C PHE A 211 -3.38 3.77 -11.57
N GLU A 212 -4.24 2.88 -11.09
CA GLU A 212 -5.69 3.04 -11.14
C GLU A 212 -6.29 2.81 -9.74
N THR A 213 -7.25 3.64 -9.36
CA THR A 213 -8.01 3.48 -8.10
C THR A 213 -9.48 3.37 -8.44
N LEU A 214 -10.11 2.27 -8.01
CA LEU A 214 -11.53 2.03 -8.07
C LEU A 214 -12.11 2.31 -6.67
N LEU A 215 -12.82 3.43 -6.55
CA LEU A 215 -13.47 3.84 -5.31
C LEU A 215 -14.93 3.37 -5.31
N TYR A 216 -15.38 2.75 -4.23
CA TYR A 216 -16.78 2.38 -4.00
C TYR A 216 -17.38 3.12 -2.80
#